data_AF-A0AB37JF53-F1
#
_entry.id   AF-A0AB37JF53-F1
#
_cell.length_a   1.000
_cell.length_b   1.000
_cell.length_c   1.000
_cell.angle_alpha   90.00
_cell.angle_beta   90.00
_cell.angle_gamma   90.00
#
_symmetry.space_group_name_H-M   'P 1'
#
loop_
_entity.id
_entity.type
_entity.pdbx_description
1 polymer ?
#
loop_
_entity_poly.entity_id
_entity_poly.type
_entity_poly.pdbx_seq_one_letter_code
_entity_poly.pdbx_strand_id
1 'polypeptide(L)'
;MNIDYRIRSVDGYTKNIGELVSMLEHTRAVTLQEINDLSVEQLDFIMTSGGNSIGALLKHIAAIEKAHQLISFQERDFTKEELEIWEDGLYLGEAGRTIRGNEIQYYVQLLQSVREESLKYLSEQDDEWLMSERKWPNGVVHNQHYLWFHVLEDEVSHRGQIRMMKNKIFENCVK
;
A
#
# COMPACT_ATOMS: atom_id res chain seq x y z
N MET A 1 7.60 -13.93 10.70
CA MET A 1 7.92 -12.57 11.22
C MET A 1 7.23 -12.38 12.55
N ASN A 2 7.89 -11.72 13.52
CA ASN A 2 7.25 -11.34 14.78
C ASN A 2 6.76 -9.89 14.65
N ILE A 3 5.45 -9.66 14.81
CA ILE A 3 4.84 -8.33 14.68
C ILE A 3 4.95 -7.61 16.02
N ASP A 4 5.53 -6.41 16.06
CA ASP A 4 5.51 -5.57 17.26
C ASP A 4 4.16 -4.82 17.34
N TYR A 5 3.47 -4.96 18.47
CA TYR A 5 2.18 -4.33 18.74
C TYR A 5 2.32 -3.04 19.57
N ARG A 6 3.52 -2.48 19.65
CA ARG A 6 3.81 -1.21 20.33
C ARG A 6 4.22 -0.20 19.28
N ILE A 7 3.47 0.90 19.17
CA ILE A 7 3.90 2.04 18.37
C ILE A 7 4.93 2.83 19.18
N ARG A 8 6.14 2.92 18.65
CA ARG A 8 7.26 3.66 19.25
C ARG A 8 8.03 4.33 18.13
N SER A 9 8.65 5.47 18.44
CA SER A 9 9.55 6.10 17.49
C SER A 9 10.71 5.15 17.15
N VAL A 10 10.94 4.95 15.85
CA VAL A 10 12.01 4.12 15.31
C VAL A 10 13.31 4.93 15.26
N ASP A 11 14.41 4.33 15.69
CA ASP A 11 15.74 4.95 15.65
C ASP A 11 16.14 5.29 14.20
N GLY A 12 16.86 6.40 14.03
CA GLY A 12 17.27 6.90 12.70
C GLY A 12 16.25 7.86 12.04
N TYR A 13 15.14 8.16 12.72
CA TYR A 13 14.13 9.13 12.30
C TYR A 13 13.90 10.18 13.40
N THR A 14 13.30 11.33 13.06
CA THR A 14 12.75 12.25 14.07
C THR A 14 11.55 11.63 14.76
N LYS A 15 11.11 12.21 15.90
CA LYS A 15 10.17 11.54 16.80
C LYS A 15 8.89 11.13 16.09
N ASN A 16 8.20 12.07 15.43
CA ASN A 16 6.90 11.80 14.81
C ASN A 16 7.05 10.96 13.54
N ILE A 17 8.09 11.19 12.72
CA ILE A 17 8.40 10.32 11.58
C ILE A 17 8.66 8.89 12.05
N GLY A 18 9.43 8.68 13.11
CA GLY A 18 9.71 7.35 13.65
C GLY A 18 8.43 6.64 14.12
N GLU A 19 7.47 7.35 14.73
CA GLU A 19 6.17 6.77 15.10
C GLU A 19 5.35 6.40 13.87
N LEU A 20 5.34 7.26 12.84
CA LEU A 20 4.71 6.98 11.54
C LEU A 20 5.33 5.74 10.86
N VAL A 21 6.66 5.63 10.85
CA VAL A 21 7.37 4.45 10.32
C VAL A 21 6.96 3.19 11.08
N SER A 22 6.87 3.24 12.40
CA SER A 22 6.37 2.11 13.20
C SER A 22 4.95 1.70 12.80
N MET A 23 4.07 2.65 12.50
CA MET A 23 2.70 2.38 12.02
C MET A 23 2.67 1.79 10.61
N LEU A 24 3.50 2.29 9.68
CA LEU A 24 3.62 1.77 8.32
C LEU A 24 4.12 0.32 8.31
N GLU A 25 5.17 0.04 9.10
CA GLU A 25 5.77 -1.29 9.20
C GLU A 25 4.81 -2.28 9.87
N HIS A 26 4.14 -1.88 10.95
CA HIS A 26 3.12 -2.72 11.58
C HIS A 26 1.98 -3.05 10.59
N THR A 27 1.46 -2.04 9.89
CA THR A 27 0.39 -2.20 8.90
C THR A 27 0.79 -3.22 7.84
N ARG A 28 1.99 -3.07 7.27
CA ARG A 28 2.51 -3.98 6.24
C ARG A 28 2.72 -5.39 6.76
N ALA A 29 3.29 -5.55 7.95
CA ALA A 29 3.54 -6.87 8.52
C ALA A 29 2.22 -7.65 8.73
N VAL A 30 1.15 -6.97 9.16
CA VAL A 30 -0.18 -7.58 9.27
C VAL A 30 -0.75 -7.90 7.88
N THR A 31 -0.62 -7.02 6.88
CA THR A 31 -1.05 -7.32 5.50
C THR A 31 -0.34 -8.55 4.94
N LEU A 32 0.97 -8.66 5.12
CA LEU A 32 1.76 -9.82 4.68
C LEU A 32 1.34 -11.10 5.40
N GLN A 33 1.04 -11.04 6.70
CA GLN A 33 0.48 -12.17 7.43
C GLN A 33 -0.88 -12.60 6.86
N GLU A 34 -1.73 -11.64 6.45
CA GLU A 34 -3.03 -11.93 5.87
C GLU A 34 -2.95 -12.60 4.50
N ILE A 35 -1.93 -12.34 3.69
CA ILE A 35 -1.83 -12.91 2.34
C ILE A 35 -0.91 -14.12 2.24
N ASN A 36 -0.38 -14.59 3.38
CA ASN A 36 0.54 -15.71 3.40
C ASN A 36 -0.09 -16.96 2.77
N ASP A 37 0.70 -17.69 1.98
CA ASP A 37 0.35 -18.97 1.35
C ASP A 37 -0.85 -18.95 0.39
N LEU A 38 -1.24 -17.78 -0.14
CA LEU A 38 -2.26 -17.71 -1.20
C LEU A 38 -1.70 -18.24 -2.53
N SER A 39 -2.43 -19.16 -3.16
CA SER A 39 -2.17 -19.64 -4.52
C SER A 39 -2.52 -18.60 -5.59
N VAL A 40 -2.01 -18.78 -6.81
CA VAL A 40 -2.33 -17.91 -7.96
C VAL A 40 -3.84 -17.88 -8.21
N GLU A 41 -4.52 -19.02 -8.12
CA GLU A 41 -5.98 -19.10 -8.31
C GLU A 41 -6.75 -18.28 -7.26
N GLN A 42 -6.27 -18.25 -6.02
CA GLN A 42 -6.87 -17.46 -4.94
C GLN A 42 -6.55 -15.97 -5.09
N LEU A 43 -5.35 -15.64 -5.57
CA LEU A 43 -4.95 -14.26 -5.85
C LEU A 43 -5.77 -13.65 -6.99
N ASP A 44 -6.07 -14.45 -8.01
CA ASP A 44 -6.81 -14.06 -9.21
C ASP A 44 -8.33 -14.19 -9.06
N PHE A 45 -8.80 -14.75 -7.94
CA PHE A 45 -10.22 -14.94 -7.68
C PHE A 45 -10.95 -13.59 -7.64
N ILE A 46 -12.05 -13.50 -8.39
CA ILE A 46 -12.97 -12.36 -8.39
C ILE A 46 -14.35 -12.88 -7.97
N MET A 47 -15.00 -12.17 -7.05
CA MET A 47 -16.35 -12.53 -6.60
C MET A 47 -17.36 -12.44 -7.76
N THR A 48 -18.40 -13.26 -7.71
CA THR A 48 -19.48 -13.24 -8.73
C THR A 48 -20.21 -11.90 -8.80
N SER A 49 -20.27 -11.17 -7.68
CA SER A 49 -20.79 -9.79 -7.60
C SER A 49 -19.88 -8.75 -8.28
N GLY A 50 -18.73 -9.17 -8.83
CA GLY A 50 -17.68 -8.28 -9.32
C GLY A 50 -16.72 -7.83 -8.20
N GLY A 51 -15.92 -6.82 -8.51
CA GLY A 51 -14.87 -6.29 -7.63
C GLY A 51 -13.46 -6.55 -8.18
N ASN A 52 -12.47 -6.29 -7.32
CA ASN A 52 -11.05 -6.48 -7.63
C ASN A 52 -10.57 -7.83 -7.08
N SER A 53 -9.58 -8.44 -7.74
CA SER A 53 -8.91 -9.63 -7.22
C SER A 53 -7.98 -9.28 -6.05
N ILE A 54 -7.56 -10.26 -5.25
CA ILE A 54 -6.58 -10.01 -4.17
C ILE A 54 -5.26 -9.49 -4.78
N GLY A 55 -4.81 -10.07 -5.89
CA GLY A 55 -3.62 -9.61 -6.62
C GLY A 55 -3.73 -8.15 -7.07
N ALA A 56 -4.90 -7.73 -7.58
CA ALA A 56 -5.14 -6.35 -7.96
C ALA A 56 -5.09 -5.39 -6.76
N LEU A 57 -5.68 -5.77 -5.63
CA LEU A 57 -5.64 -4.98 -4.39
C LEU A 57 -4.21 -4.84 -3.86
N LEU A 58 -3.37 -5.89 -3.95
CA LEU A 58 -1.98 -5.83 -3.53
C LEU A 58 -1.14 -4.90 -4.41
N LYS A 59 -1.35 -4.93 -5.73
CA LYS A 59 -0.68 -3.98 -6.64
C LYS A 59 -1.19 -2.55 -6.41
N HIS A 60 -2.47 -2.36 -6.10
CA HIS A 60 -3.03 -1.05 -5.74
C HIS A 60 -2.36 -0.45 -4.51
N ILE A 61 -2.23 -1.22 -3.43
CA ILE A 61 -1.54 -0.77 -2.21
C ILE A 61 -0.12 -0.28 -2.52
N ALA A 62 0.63 -1.03 -3.33
CA ALA A 62 1.96 -0.61 -3.78
C ALA A 62 1.91 0.65 -4.66
N ALA A 63 0.93 0.75 -5.56
CA ALA A 63 0.76 1.88 -6.46
C ALA A 63 0.42 3.18 -5.72
N ILE A 64 -0.45 3.12 -4.72
CA ILE A 64 -0.81 4.27 -3.86
C ILE A 64 0.42 4.74 -3.09
N GLU A 65 1.18 3.83 -2.47
CA GLU A 65 2.42 4.20 -1.78
C GLU A 65 3.44 4.84 -2.76
N LYS A 66 3.59 4.28 -3.97
CA LYS A 66 4.47 4.86 -5.01
C LYS A 66 4.01 6.25 -5.44
N ALA A 67 2.72 6.47 -5.66
CA ALA A 67 2.17 7.78 -6.00
C ALA A 67 2.50 8.81 -4.91
N HIS A 68 2.36 8.42 -3.64
CA HIS A 68 2.66 9.29 -2.50
C HIS A 68 4.16 9.59 -2.37
N GLN A 69 5.06 8.68 -2.75
CA GLN A 69 6.49 9.00 -2.85
C GLN A 69 6.75 10.12 -3.86
N LEU A 70 6.14 10.03 -5.05
CA LEU A 70 6.33 11.03 -6.11
C LEU A 70 5.78 12.39 -5.70
N ILE A 71 4.57 12.41 -5.13
CA ILE A 71 3.89 13.64 -4.72
C ILE A 71 4.60 14.28 -3.51
N SER A 72 4.94 13.48 -2.50
CA SER A 72 5.48 13.98 -1.23
C SER A 72 6.93 14.42 -1.38
N PHE A 73 7.80 13.57 -1.96
CA PHE A 73 9.25 13.81 -2.01
C PHE A 73 9.72 14.47 -3.30
N GLN A 74 9.08 14.20 -4.44
CA GLN A 74 9.55 14.66 -5.75
C GLN A 74 8.67 15.77 -6.34
N GLU A 75 7.57 16.12 -5.68
CA GLU A 75 6.63 17.18 -6.09
C GLU A 75 6.15 17.04 -7.54
N ARG A 76 5.92 15.80 -7.97
CA ARG A 76 5.48 15.48 -9.34
C ARG A 76 4.49 14.33 -9.35
N ASP A 77 3.86 14.16 -10.51
CA ASP A 77 3.08 12.96 -10.83
C ASP A 77 3.95 11.93 -11.57
N PHE A 78 3.37 10.77 -11.86
CA PHE A 78 3.94 9.76 -12.74
C PHE A 78 4.27 10.34 -14.12
N THR A 79 5.44 9.95 -14.64
CA THR A 79 5.72 10.05 -16.08
C THR A 79 4.85 9.07 -16.85
N LYS A 80 4.78 9.20 -18.17
CA LYS A 80 3.99 8.27 -19.00
C LYS A 80 4.52 6.84 -18.87
N GLU A 81 5.85 6.69 -18.89
CA GLU A 81 6.55 5.42 -18.80
C GLU A 81 6.35 4.76 -17.42
N GLU A 82 6.37 5.54 -16.34
CA GLU A 82 6.04 4.99 -15.02
C GLU A 82 4.55 4.65 -14.92
N LEU A 83 3.65 5.48 -15.49
CA LEU A 83 2.21 5.25 -15.44
C LEU A 83 1.83 3.94 -16.14
N GLU A 84 2.47 3.58 -17.25
CA GLU A 84 2.26 2.29 -17.93
C GLU A 84 2.48 1.07 -17.00
N ILE A 85 3.34 1.20 -15.97
CA ILE A 85 3.63 0.14 -15.00
C ILE A 85 2.55 0.08 -13.91
N TRP A 86 2.02 1.24 -13.52
CA TRP A 86 1.19 1.42 -12.32
C TRP A 86 -0.29 1.65 -12.59
N GLU A 87 -0.68 1.96 -13.82
CA GLU A 87 -2.04 2.36 -14.21
C GLU A 87 -3.11 1.35 -13.77
N ASP A 88 -2.85 0.07 -14.03
CA ASP A 88 -3.74 -1.04 -13.67
C ASP A 88 -3.98 -1.13 -12.15
N GLY A 89 -2.94 -0.89 -11.36
CA GLY A 89 -2.97 -0.84 -9.90
C GLY A 89 -3.66 0.42 -9.40
N LEU A 90 -3.38 1.58 -9.99
CA LEU A 90 -3.95 2.87 -9.57
C LEU A 90 -5.46 2.92 -9.77
N TYR A 91 -5.93 2.54 -10.96
CA TYR A 91 -7.34 2.72 -11.32
C TYR A 91 -8.24 1.54 -10.96
N LEU A 92 -7.67 0.36 -10.72
CA LEU A 92 -8.43 -0.86 -10.42
C LEU A 92 -9.54 -1.11 -11.47
N GLY A 93 -10.60 -1.82 -11.12
CA GLY A 93 -11.75 -2.00 -12.01
C GLY A 93 -11.40 -2.80 -13.27
N GLU A 94 -11.77 -2.29 -14.45
CA GLU A 94 -11.44 -2.96 -15.72
C GLU A 94 -9.93 -3.03 -15.96
N ALA A 95 -9.19 -1.96 -15.65
CA ALA A 95 -7.73 -1.96 -15.78
C ALA A 95 -7.11 -2.99 -14.82
N GLY A 96 -7.55 -3.00 -13.56
CA GLY A 96 -7.07 -3.94 -12.54
C GLY A 96 -7.37 -5.40 -12.85
N ARG A 97 -8.36 -5.72 -13.69
CA ARG A 97 -8.63 -7.10 -14.13
C ARG A 97 -7.49 -7.70 -14.95
N THR A 98 -6.60 -6.87 -15.51
CA THR A 98 -5.42 -7.35 -16.23
C THR A 98 -4.34 -7.91 -15.30
N ILE A 99 -4.39 -7.57 -14.01
CA ILE A 99 -3.45 -8.05 -12.98
C ILE A 99 -3.81 -9.49 -12.61
N ARG A 100 -3.16 -10.45 -13.27
CA ARG A 100 -3.39 -11.89 -13.08
C ARG A 100 -2.13 -12.72 -13.32
N GLY A 101 -2.15 -13.97 -12.84
CA GLY A 101 -1.14 -14.98 -13.16
C GLY A 101 0.19 -14.81 -12.40
N ASN A 102 0.25 -13.90 -11.43
CA ASN A 102 1.45 -13.68 -10.63
C ASN A 102 1.39 -14.48 -9.33
N GLU A 103 2.52 -15.08 -8.96
CA GLU A 103 2.66 -15.75 -7.66
C GLU A 103 2.69 -14.74 -6.51
N ILE A 104 2.34 -15.18 -5.30
CA ILE A 104 2.37 -14.33 -4.10
C ILE A 104 3.69 -13.59 -3.91
N GLN A 105 4.81 -14.24 -4.26
CA GLN A 105 6.16 -13.69 -4.12
C GLN A 105 6.38 -12.41 -4.95
N TYR A 106 5.74 -12.30 -6.12
CA TYR A 106 5.78 -11.09 -6.94
C TYR A 106 5.21 -9.90 -6.17
N TYR A 107 4.02 -10.07 -5.57
CA TYR A 107 3.36 -9.00 -4.82
C TYR A 107 4.11 -8.64 -3.54
N VAL A 108 4.65 -9.64 -2.83
CA VAL A 108 5.48 -9.42 -1.64
C VAL A 108 6.72 -8.60 -1.98
N GLN A 109 7.43 -8.94 -3.07
CA GLN A 109 8.60 -8.19 -3.52
C GLN A 109 8.24 -6.77 -3.97
N LEU A 110 7.11 -6.60 -4.66
CA LEU A 110 6.63 -5.28 -5.08
C LEU A 110 6.32 -4.38 -3.88
N LEU A 111 5.58 -4.89 -2.90
CA LEU A 111 5.26 -4.16 -1.67
C LEU A 111 6.54 -3.81 -0.88
N GLN A 112 7.47 -4.76 -0.79
CA GLN A 112 8.74 -4.56 -0.09
C GLN A 112 9.60 -3.49 -0.78
N SER A 113 9.78 -3.56 -2.10
CA SER A 113 10.64 -2.61 -2.82
C SER A 113 10.13 -1.17 -2.73
N VAL A 114 8.81 -0.98 -2.86
CA VAL A 114 8.20 0.34 -2.67
C VAL A 114 8.39 0.81 -1.22
N ARG A 115 8.19 -0.05 -0.22
CA ARG A 115 8.39 0.32 1.19
C ARG A 115 9.83 0.73 1.49
N GLU A 116 10.80 -0.03 1.01
CA GLU A 116 12.22 0.27 1.22
C GLU A 116 12.58 1.67 0.69
N GLU A 117 12.04 2.06 -0.46
CA GLU A 117 12.18 3.41 -1.01
C GLU A 117 11.51 4.47 -0.13
N SER A 118 10.28 4.24 0.35
CA SER A 118 9.60 5.14 1.29
C SER A 118 10.40 5.36 2.57
N LEU A 119 10.89 4.28 3.19
CA LEU A 119 11.65 4.33 4.45
C LEU A 119 12.96 5.08 4.28
N LYS A 120 13.62 4.92 3.14
CA LYS A 120 14.82 5.68 2.80
C LYS A 120 14.52 7.17 2.72
N TYR A 121 13.53 7.58 1.94
CA TYR A 121 13.19 9.00 1.81
C TYR A 121 12.72 9.61 3.15
N LEU A 122 11.92 8.89 3.93
CA LEU A 122 11.48 9.36 5.25
C LEU A 122 12.65 9.58 6.22
N SER A 123 13.76 8.82 6.08
CA SER A 123 14.95 8.99 6.92
C SER A 123 15.74 10.26 6.61
N GLU A 124 15.48 10.86 5.45
CA GLU A 124 16.10 12.10 4.99
C GLU A 124 15.26 13.34 5.36
N GLN A 125 14.10 13.16 6.01
CA GLN A 125 13.19 14.24 6.42
C GLN A 125 13.14 14.41 7.95
N ASP A 126 12.50 15.49 8.40
CA ASP A 126 12.29 15.80 9.82
C ASP A 126 10.81 16.10 10.16
N ASP A 127 10.53 16.31 11.45
CA ASP A 127 9.18 16.59 11.93
C ASP A 127 8.65 17.96 11.44
N GLU A 128 9.51 18.91 11.05
CA GLU A 128 9.07 20.17 10.44
C GLU A 128 8.56 19.94 9.01
N TRP A 129 9.29 19.16 8.22
CA TRP A 129 8.84 18.70 6.91
C TRP A 129 7.52 17.92 7.02
N LEU A 130 7.41 17.01 7.99
CA LEU A 130 6.21 16.20 8.20
C LEU A 130 4.96 17.08 8.41
N MET A 131 5.12 18.20 9.12
CA MET A 131 4.03 19.14 9.42
C MET A 131 3.89 20.26 8.39
N SER A 132 4.79 20.35 7.40
CA SER A 132 4.72 21.35 6.35
C SER A 132 3.45 21.19 5.51
N GLU A 133 2.84 22.31 5.15
CA GLU A 133 1.59 22.35 4.37
C GLU A 133 1.84 22.66 2.90
N ARG A 134 1.07 22.01 2.03
CA ARG A 134 0.95 22.28 0.60
C ARG A 134 -0.52 22.38 0.21
N LYS A 135 -0.78 22.78 -1.03
CA LYS A 135 -2.13 22.87 -1.59
C LYS A 135 -2.25 22.03 -2.84
N TRP A 136 -3.33 21.28 -2.93
CA TRP A 136 -3.76 20.65 -4.17
C TRP A 136 -4.15 21.71 -5.22
N PRO A 137 -4.20 21.37 -6.53
CA PRO A 137 -4.62 22.31 -7.57
C PRO A 137 -6.02 22.91 -7.36
N ASN A 138 -6.90 22.21 -6.65
CA ASN A 138 -8.24 22.70 -6.27
C ASN A 138 -8.23 23.64 -5.04
N GLY A 139 -7.06 23.95 -4.48
CA GLY A 139 -6.87 24.86 -3.35
C GLY A 139 -7.01 24.23 -1.96
N VAL A 140 -7.34 22.93 -1.85
CA VAL A 140 -7.43 22.23 -0.57
C VAL A 140 -6.04 22.08 0.04
N VAL A 141 -5.90 22.47 1.31
CA VAL A 141 -4.65 22.37 2.08
C VAL A 141 -4.47 20.96 2.63
N HIS A 142 -3.24 20.46 2.60
CA HIS A 142 -2.84 19.21 3.25
C HIS A 142 -1.41 19.36 3.79
N ASN A 143 -1.01 18.52 4.74
CA ASN A 143 0.39 18.39 5.14
C ASN A 143 0.98 17.05 4.71
N GLN A 144 2.28 16.86 4.88
CA GLN A 144 2.95 15.58 4.55
C GLN A 144 2.47 14.45 5.48
N HIS A 145 2.18 14.77 6.74
CA HIS A 145 1.66 13.79 7.70
C HIS A 145 0.36 13.14 7.21
N TYR A 146 -0.57 13.93 6.66
CA TYR A 146 -1.79 13.43 6.06
C TYR A 146 -1.51 12.50 4.88
N LEU A 147 -0.58 12.86 3.99
CA LEU A 147 -0.23 12.03 2.83
C LEU A 147 0.23 10.63 3.26
N TRP A 148 1.11 10.55 4.26
CA TRP A 148 1.60 9.26 4.76
C TRP A 148 0.60 8.53 5.67
N PHE A 149 -0.25 9.27 6.37
CA PHE A 149 -1.44 8.70 7.01
C PHE A 149 -2.40 8.09 5.99
N HIS A 150 -2.59 8.69 4.82
CA HIS A 150 -3.49 8.10 3.83
C HIS A 150 -2.93 6.78 3.28
N VAL A 151 -1.61 6.67 3.07
CA VAL A 151 -0.97 5.40 2.67
C VAL A 151 -1.29 4.26 3.64
N LEU A 152 -1.19 4.49 4.95
CA LEU A 152 -1.50 3.45 5.94
C LEU A 152 -3.01 3.17 6.04
N GLU A 153 -3.84 4.20 5.93
CA GLU A 153 -5.30 4.10 5.98
C GLU A 153 -5.85 3.28 4.80
N ASP A 154 -5.37 3.57 3.60
CA ASP A 154 -5.74 2.88 2.37
C ASP A 154 -5.33 1.39 2.40
N GLU A 155 -4.10 1.08 2.84
CA GLU A 155 -3.65 -0.30 2.99
C GLU A 155 -4.51 -1.08 4.01
N VAL A 156 -4.86 -0.47 5.14
CA VAL A 156 -5.75 -1.08 6.13
C VAL A 156 -7.15 -1.33 5.56
N SER A 157 -7.68 -0.37 4.79
CA SER A 157 -8.98 -0.47 4.13
C SER A 157 -9.02 -1.64 3.15
N HIS A 158 -8.04 -1.73 2.26
CA HIS A 158 -7.95 -2.81 1.26
C HIS A 158 -7.61 -4.16 1.88
N ARG A 159 -6.83 -4.22 2.96
CA ARG A 159 -6.66 -5.43 3.75
C ARG A 159 -8.00 -5.95 4.30
N GLY A 160 -8.93 -5.06 4.65
CA GLY A 160 -10.30 -5.42 5.02
C GLY A 160 -11.03 -6.16 3.89
N GLN A 161 -10.90 -5.68 2.65
CA GLN A 161 -11.47 -6.33 1.47
C GLN A 161 -10.81 -7.70 1.21
N ILE A 162 -9.48 -7.78 1.32
CA ILE A 162 -8.72 -9.04 1.18
C ILE A 162 -9.23 -10.10 2.19
N ARG A 163 -9.42 -9.71 3.46
CA ARG A 163 -9.96 -10.61 4.50
C ARG A 163 -11.36 -11.13 4.13
N MET A 164 -12.24 -10.26 3.64
CA MET A 164 -13.57 -10.66 3.19
C MET A 164 -13.50 -11.69 2.04
N MET A 165 -12.63 -11.45 1.06
CA MET A 165 -12.44 -12.36 -0.07
C MET A 165 -11.87 -13.71 0.37
N LYS A 166 -10.84 -13.70 1.21
CA LYS A 166 -10.28 -14.93 1.79
C LYS A 166 -11.36 -15.78 2.47
N ASN A 167 -12.16 -15.17 3.34
CA ASN A 167 -13.24 -15.88 4.03
C ASN A 167 -14.20 -16.55 3.04
N LYS A 168 -14.56 -15.87 1.94
CA LYS A 168 -15.43 -16.43 0.89
C LYS A 168 -14.78 -17.57 0.12
N ILE A 169 -13.50 -17.46 -0.21
CA ILE A 169 -12.73 -18.52 -0.87
C ILE A 169 -12.73 -19.78 0.01
N PHE A 170 -12.37 -19.64 1.29
CA PHE A 170 -12.28 -20.79 2.19
C PHE A 170 -13.65 -21.38 2.58
N GLU A 171 -14.71 -20.58 2.69
CA GLU A 171 -16.09 -21.08 2.86
C GLU A 171 -16.52 -22.00 1.71
N ASN A 172 -16.08 -21.71 0.47
CA ASN A 172 -16.41 -22.51 -0.70
C ASN A 172 -15.57 -23.79 -0.83
N CYS A 173 -14.37 -23.84 -0.23
CA CYS A 173 -13.54 -25.04 -0.23
C CYS A 173 -13.95 -26.10 0.83
N VAL A 174 -14.78 -25.72 1.81
CA VAL A 174 -15.25 -26.61 2.89
C VAL A 174 -16.61 -27.25 2.58
N LYS A 175 -17.22 -26.92 1.43
CA LYS A 175 -18.44 -27.56 0.92
C LYS A 175 -18.11 -28.55 -0.19
#